data_AF-A0A1B1AZB3-F1
#
_entry.id   AF-A0A1B1AZB3-F1
#
_cell.length_a   1.000
_cell.length_b   1.000
_cell.length_c   1.000
_cell.angle_alpha   90.00
_cell.angle_beta   90.00
_cell.angle_gamma   90.00
#
_symmetry.space_group_name_H-M   'P 1'
#
loop_
_entity.id
_entity.type
_entity.pdbx_description
1 polymer ?
#
loop_
_entity_poly.entity_id
_entity_poly.type
_entity_poly.pdbx_seq_one_letter_code
_entity_poly.pdbx_strand_id
1 'polypeptide(L)'
;MMVRAMESLEWMELFVSCSLASGLIRMLFPKDARGTVLTGDPYPSSTAVVDEGAVTYLARRLSDQKTAEGGKLWEFGVIGHGPGSDELAARVADVIRTWDREYRGCEPEFEIRPLGAPAVEHAPGLFAIDTPMNRIVIDWR
;
A
#
# COMPACT_ATOMS: atom_id res chain seq x y z
N MET A 1 -3.99 -5.43 -9.20
CA MET A 1 -2.84 -6.36 -9.03
C MET A 1 -3.35 -7.74 -8.67
N MET A 2 -2.78 -8.82 -9.21
CA MET A 2 -3.19 -10.20 -8.90
C MET A 2 -2.35 -10.78 -7.75
N VAL A 3 -3.01 -11.39 -6.78
CA VAL A 3 -2.40 -11.88 -5.53
C VAL A 3 -2.82 -13.33 -5.27
N ARG A 4 -1.87 -14.17 -4.87
CA ARG A 4 -2.14 -15.57 -4.54
C ARG A 4 -2.77 -15.67 -3.16
N ALA A 5 -3.54 -16.74 -2.93
CA ALA A 5 -3.98 -17.05 -1.57
C ALA A 5 -2.75 -17.21 -0.64
N MET A 6 -2.84 -16.64 0.56
CA MET A 6 -1.78 -16.66 1.60
C MET A 6 -0.50 -15.87 1.27
N GLU A 7 -0.44 -15.15 0.15
CA GLU A 7 0.66 -14.24 -0.13
C GLU A 7 0.66 -13.08 0.88
N SER A 8 1.80 -12.85 1.54
CA SER A 8 1.99 -11.69 2.39
C SER A 8 2.12 -10.43 1.53
N LEU A 9 1.40 -9.39 1.90
CA LEU A 9 1.48 -8.07 1.25
C LEU A 9 2.13 -7.03 2.14
N GLU A 10 2.79 -7.43 3.22
CA GLU A 10 3.43 -6.49 4.16
C GLU A 10 4.46 -5.59 3.46
N TRP A 11 5.17 -6.12 2.47
CA TRP A 11 6.12 -5.34 1.66
C TRP A 11 5.44 -4.35 0.73
N MET A 12 4.30 -4.72 0.13
CA MET A 12 3.48 -3.77 -0.62
C MET A 12 2.97 -2.66 0.31
N GLU A 13 2.45 -3.02 1.49
CA GLU A 13 1.94 -2.07 2.47
C GLU A 13 3.03 -1.10 2.94
N LEU A 14 4.24 -1.60 3.20
CA LEU A 14 5.39 -0.76 3.56
C LEU A 14 5.75 0.20 2.41
N PHE A 15 5.93 -0.30 1.20
CA PHE A 15 6.30 0.53 0.04
C PHE A 15 5.27 1.63 -0.21
N VAL A 16 3.98 1.27 -0.20
CA VAL A 16 2.88 2.21 -0.38
C VAL A 16 2.83 3.23 0.75
N SER A 17 3.09 2.81 2.00
CA SER A 17 3.16 3.72 3.15
C SER A 17 4.29 4.74 3.01
N CYS A 18 5.45 4.34 2.48
CA CYS A 18 6.57 5.25 2.28
C CYS A 18 6.39 6.19 1.07
N SER A 19 5.57 5.79 0.10
CA SER A 19 5.38 6.52 -1.16
C SER A 19 4.32 7.63 -1.10
N LEU A 20 3.47 7.63 -0.07
CA LEU A 20 2.33 8.53 0.04
C LEU A 20 2.47 9.42 1.27
N ALA A 21 2.08 10.70 1.14
CA ALA A 21 2.26 11.70 2.20
C ALA A 21 1.54 11.34 3.51
N SER A 22 0.34 10.76 3.45
CA SER A 22 -0.39 10.31 4.63
C SER A 22 0.12 8.98 5.21
N GLY A 23 0.97 8.26 4.46
CA GLY A 23 1.17 6.82 4.63
C GLY A 23 -0.11 6.02 4.51
N LEU A 24 -0.04 4.74 4.89
CA LEU A 24 -1.24 3.91 5.08
C LEU A 24 -1.75 4.01 6.52
N ILE A 25 -3.04 4.28 6.65
CA ILE A 25 -3.74 4.43 7.92
C ILE A 25 -4.56 3.19 8.17
N ARG A 26 -4.53 2.72 9.43
CA ARG A 26 -5.39 1.63 9.88
C ARG A 26 -6.86 2.05 9.82
N MET A 27 -7.60 1.48 8.88
CA MET A 27 -9.04 1.67 8.77
C MET A 27 -9.76 0.53 9.48
N LEU A 28 -10.30 0.82 10.65
CA LEU A 28 -11.20 -0.10 11.35
C LEU A 28 -12.62 0.11 10.83
N PHE A 29 -13.27 -0.99 10.45
CA PHE A 29 -14.68 -0.95 10.05
C PHE A 29 -15.48 -2.04 10.78
N PRO A 30 -16.72 -1.73 11.20
CA PRO A 30 -17.67 -2.73 11.69
C PRO A 30 -17.95 -3.80 10.62
N LYS A 31 -18.21 -5.05 11.03
CA LYS A 31 -18.45 -6.15 10.09
C LYS A 31 -19.71 -5.94 9.24
N ASP A 32 -20.71 -5.28 9.81
CA ASP A 32 -21.99 -4.89 9.19
C ASP A 32 -21.85 -3.74 8.19
N ALA A 33 -20.70 -3.06 8.13
CA ALA A 33 -20.43 -2.07 7.08
C ALA A 33 -20.10 -2.71 5.71
N ARG A 34 -19.79 -4.01 5.65
CA ARG A 34 -19.49 -4.71 4.40
C ARG A 34 -20.74 -4.81 3.52
N GLY A 35 -20.60 -4.49 2.23
CA GLY A 35 -21.70 -4.50 1.27
C GLY A 35 -22.68 -3.34 1.43
N THR A 36 -22.36 -2.34 2.26
CA THR A 36 -23.10 -1.06 2.35
C THR A 36 -22.28 0.08 1.75
N VAL A 37 -21.73 0.96 2.59
CA VAL A 37 -20.80 2.01 2.16
C VAL A 37 -19.45 1.42 1.72
N LEU A 38 -19.07 0.26 2.27
CA LEU A 38 -17.90 -0.51 1.85
C LEU A 38 -18.29 -1.61 0.88
N THR A 39 -17.35 -2.02 0.04
CA THR A 39 -17.51 -3.19 -0.83
C THR A 39 -17.73 -4.49 -0.07
N GLY A 40 -18.07 -5.56 -0.80
CA GLY A 40 -18.27 -6.88 -0.21
C GLY A 40 -17.05 -7.45 0.52
N ASP A 41 -15.83 -7.18 0.03
CA ASP A 41 -14.59 -7.67 0.66
C ASP A 41 -13.51 -6.57 0.76
N PRO A 42 -13.63 -5.64 1.73
CA PRO A 42 -12.56 -4.69 2.04
C PRO A 42 -11.34 -5.44 2.58
N TYR A 43 -10.14 -5.04 2.17
CA TYR A 43 -8.93 -5.73 2.59
C TYR A 43 -8.62 -5.38 4.06
N PRO A 44 -8.49 -6.39 4.95
CA PRO A 44 -8.38 -6.16 6.39
C PRO A 44 -6.94 -5.83 6.81
N SER A 45 -6.48 -4.62 6.53
CA SER A 45 -5.16 -4.09 6.96
C SER A 45 -5.16 -2.55 7.07
N SER A 46 -3.99 -1.96 7.35
CA SER A 46 -3.71 -0.53 7.19
C SER A 46 -3.71 -0.17 5.73
N THR A 47 -4.81 0.39 5.23
CA THR A 47 -5.03 0.59 3.80
C THR A 47 -5.62 1.92 3.43
N ALA A 48 -5.95 2.76 4.42
CA ALA A 48 -6.52 4.04 4.12
C ALA A 48 -5.44 5.05 3.73
N VAL A 49 -5.71 5.84 2.70
CA VAL A 49 -4.91 7.01 2.31
C VAL A 49 -5.87 8.19 2.33
N VAL A 50 -5.42 9.34 2.84
CA VAL A 50 -6.22 10.56 2.92
C VAL A 50 -5.50 11.69 2.23
N ASP A 51 -6.24 12.50 1.46
CA ASP A 51 -5.71 13.69 0.80
C ASP A 51 -6.83 14.70 0.58
N GLU A 52 -6.64 15.96 1.01
CA GLU A 52 -7.51 17.12 0.76
C GLU A 52 -9.05 16.90 0.77
N GLY A 53 -9.55 16.01 1.63
CA GLY A 53 -10.99 15.71 1.77
C GLY A 53 -11.47 14.44 1.08
N ALA A 54 -10.57 13.71 0.42
CA ALA A 54 -10.76 12.35 -0.04
C ALA A 54 -10.17 11.33 0.92
N VAL A 55 -10.77 10.13 0.92
CA VAL A 55 -10.22 8.93 1.54
C VAL A 55 -10.29 7.79 0.53
N THR A 56 -9.23 7.00 0.43
CA THR A 56 -9.26 5.73 -0.29
C THR A 56 -8.99 4.56 0.64
N TYR A 57 -9.42 3.37 0.29
CA TYR A 57 -9.00 2.12 0.93
C TYR A 57 -8.78 1.01 -0.10
N LEU A 58 -8.02 -0.03 0.27
CA LEU A 58 -7.82 -1.18 -0.59
C LEU A 58 -8.97 -2.18 -0.44
N ALA A 59 -9.45 -2.67 -1.57
CA ALA A 59 -10.42 -3.74 -1.64
C ALA A 59 -9.83 -4.88 -2.46
N ARG A 60 -10.38 -6.08 -2.26
CA ARG A 60 -10.06 -7.21 -3.12
C ARG A 60 -11.31 -7.91 -3.60
N ARG A 61 -11.21 -8.57 -4.73
CA ARG A 61 -12.24 -9.49 -5.22
C ARG A 61 -11.62 -10.78 -5.68
N LEU A 62 -12.36 -11.88 -5.55
CA LEU A 62 -11.91 -13.15 -6.10
C LEU A 62 -11.90 -13.04 -7.62
N SER A 63 -10.81 -13.49 -8.24
CA SER A 63 -10.70 -13.56 -9.70
C SER A 63 -11.29 -14.87 -10.22
N ASP A 64 -11.85 -14.82 -11.42
CA ASP A 64 -12.25 -16.02 -12.16
C ASP A 64 -11.03 -16.82 -12.65
N GLN A 65 -9.87 -16.18 -12.72
CA GLN A 65 -8.59 -16.82 -13.03
C GLN A 65 -8.05 -17.60 -11.82
N LYS A 66 -7.28 -18.66 -12.12
CA LYS A 66 -6.61 -19.49 -11.13
C LYS A 66 -5.12 -19.59 -11.44
N THR A 67 -4.32 -19.98 -10.44
CA THR A 67 -2.92 -20.37 -10.70
C THR A 67 -2.86 -21.63 -11.57
N ALA A 68 -1.69 -21.95 -12.11
CA ALA A 68 -1.49 -23.17 -12.90
C ALA A 68 -1.84 -24.44 -12.10
N GLU A 69 -1.65 -24.40 -10.79
CA GLU A 69 -1.97 -25.47 -9.84
C GLU A 69 -3.45 -25.45 -9.37
N GLY A 70 -4.26 -24.56 -9.94
CA GLY A 70 -5.68 -24.41 -9.59
C GLY A 70 -5.96 -23.58 -8.33
N GLY A 71 -4.96 -22.88 -7.79
CA GLY A 71 -5.09 -22.01 -6.63
C GLY A 71 -5.92 -20.75 -6.90
N LYS A 72 -6.56 -20.21 -5.85
CA LYS A 72 -7.34 -18.96 -5.94
C LYS A 72 -6.42 -17.76 -6.19
N LEU A 73 -6.87 -16.86 -7.05
CA LEU A 73 -6.27 -15.55 -7.25
C LEU A 73 -7.25 -14.45 -6.83
N TRP A 74 -6.71 -13.39 -6.23
CA TRP A 74 -7.45 -12.20 -5.84
C TRP A 74 -6.96 -11.02 -6.65
N GLU A 75 -7.88 -10.18 -7.08
CA GLU A 75 -7.55 -8.88 -7.65
C GLU A 75 -7.68 -7.81 -6.58
N PHE A 76 -6.61 -7.03 -6.40
CA PHE A 76 -6.60 -5.82 -5.58
C PHE A 76 -7.00 -4.60 -6.40
N GLY A 77 -7.86 -3.78 -5.80
CA GLY A 77 -8.27 -2.48 -6.29
C GLY A 77 -8.25 -1.43 -5.18
N VAL A 78 -8.37 -0.18 -5.58
CA VAL A 78 -8.45 0.98 -4.68
C VAL A 78 -9.84 1.60 -4.84
N ILE A 79 -10.48 1.94 -3.73
CA ILE A 79 -11.80 2.56 -3.72
C ILE A 79 -11.69 3.89 -3.03
N GLY A 80 -12.16 4.94 -3.71
CA GLY A 80 -12.12 6.31 -3.21
C GLY A 80 -13.50 6.83 -2.83
N HIS A 81 -13.52 7.72 -1.83
CA HIS A 81 -14.68 8.50 -1.41
C HIS A 81 -14.30 9.96 -1.20
N GLY A 82 -15.24 10.87 -1.49
CA GLY A 82 -15.09 12.31 -1.29
C GLY A 82 -14.65 13.05 -2.56
N PRO A 83 -14.57 14.39 -2.51
CA PRO A 83 -14.10 15.20 -3.62
C PRO A 83 -12.65 14.85 -3.99
N GLY A 84 -12.36 14.60 -5.28
CA GLY A 84 -11.01 14.25 -5.74
C GLY A 84 -10.60 12.79 -5.52
N SER A 85 -11.52 11.94 -5.07
CA SER A 85 -11.19 10.56 -4.71
C SER A 85 -10.74 9.68 -5.88
N ASP A 86 -11.17 9.99 -7.10
CA ASP A 86 -10.76 9.25 -8.30
C ASP A 86 -9.26 9.46 -8.58
N GLU A 87 -8.77 10.69 -8.43
CA GLU A 87 -7.36 11.02 -8.58
C GLU A 87 -6.51 10.39 -7.47
N LEU A 88 -7.00 10.44 -6.22
CA LEU A 88 -6.33 9.78 -5.11
C LEU A 88 -6.28 8.25 -5.33
N ALA A 89 -7.38 7.63 -5.75
CA ALA A 89 -7.44 6.19 -6.01
C ALA A 89 -6.51 5.78 -7.15
N ALA A 90 -6.44 6.56 -8.22
CA ALA A 90 -5.51 6.33 -9.32
C ALA A 90 -4.05 6.41 -8.86
N ARG A 91 -3.69 7.43 -8.07
CA ARG A 91 -2.34 7.60 -7.52
C ARG A 91 -1.93 6.42 -6.64
N VAL A 92 -2.80 5.99 -5.73
CA VAL A 92 -2.54 4.82 -4.87
C VAL A 92 -2.41 3.55 -5.70
N ALA A 93 -3.26 3.36 -6.71
CA ALA A 93 -3.18 2.21 -7.60
C ALA A 93 -1.87 2.19 -8.41
N ASP A 94 -1.38 3.35 -8.84
CA ASP A 94 -0.12 3.47 -9.56
C ASP A 94 1.08 3.14 -8.67
N VAL A 95 1.10 3.60 -7.42
CA VAL A 95 2.13 3.20 -6.45
C VAL A 95 2.15 1.67 -6.25
N ILE A 96 0.98 1.05 -6.12
CA ILE A 96 0.87 -0.42 -6.01
C ILE A 96 1.39 -1.11 -7.28
N ARG A 97 1.09 -0.59 -8.47
CA ARG A 97 1.59 -1.14 -9.74
C ARG A 97 3.10 -0.98 -9.89
N THR A 98 3.66 0.12 -9.41
CA THR A 98 5.11 0.33 -9.36
C THR A 98 5.76 -0.73 -8.47
N TRP A 99 5.24 -0.93 -7.25
CA TRP A 99 5.70 -2.01 -6.38
C TRP A 99 5.59 -3.39 -7.06
N ASP A 100 4.42 -3.71 -7.61
CA ASP A 100 4.15 -5.00 -8.26
C ASP A 100 5.14 -5.32 -9.38
N ARG A 101 5.51 -4.31 -10.18
CA ARG A 101 6.40 -4.46 -11.32
C ARG A 101 7.88 -4.45 -10.96
N GLU A 102 8.27 -3.62 -10.00
CA GLU A 102 9.67 -3.23 -9.82
C GLU A 102 10.28 -3.79 -8.53
N TYR A 103 9.47 -4.06 -7.51
CA TYR A 103 9.95 -4.41 -6.17
C TYR A 103 9.29 -5.67 -5.57
N ARG A 104 8.30 -6.26 -6.24
CA ARG A 104 7.63 -7.48 -5.77
C ARG A 104 8.62 -8.64 -5.78
N GLY A 105 8.80 -9.25 -4.61
CA GLY A 105 9.77 -10.32 -4.39
C GLY A 105 11.13 -9.84 -3.89
N CYS A 106 11.35 -8.52 -3.80
CA CYS A 106 12.49 -7.93 -3.11
C CYS A 106 12.20 -7.84 -1.60
N GLU A 107 13.25 -8.03 -0.79
CA GLU A 107 13.24 -7.70 0.63
C GLU A 107 13.98 -6.38 0.81
N PRO A 108 13.36 -5.34 1.40
CA PRO A 108 14.03 -4.06 1.57
C PRO A 108 15.10 -4.12 2.67
N GLU A 109 16.20 -3.39 2.47
CA GLU A 109 17.20 -3.16 3.49
C GLU A 109 16.83 -1.97 4.37
N PHE A 110 17.17 -2.05 5.66
CA PHE A 110 16.92 -1.00 6.64
C PHE A 110 18.22 -0.50 7.25
N GLU A 111 18.39 0.81 7.26
CA GLU A 111 19.50 1.47 7.94
C GLU A 111 19.00 2.53 8.90
N ILE A 112 19.52 2.55 10.14
CA ILE A 112 19.22 3.59 11.12
C ILE A 112 20.42 4.53 11.19
N ARG A 113 20.20 5.78 10.81
CA ARG A 113 21.20 6.85 10.83
C ARG A 113 20.89 7.89 11.90
N PRO A 114 21.90 8.53 12.52
CA PRO A 114 21.68 9.73 13.32
C PRO A 114 21.01 10.84 12.49
N LEU A 115 20.17 11.68 13.11
CA LEU A 115 19.47 12.76 12.38
C LEU A 115 20.42 13.77 11.72
N GLY A 116 21.63 13.96 12.29
CA GLY A 116 22.67 14.83 11.72
C GLY A 116 23.51 14.19 10.61
N ALA A 117 23.23 12.95 10.21
CA ALA A 117 23.89 12.32 9.06
C ALA A 117 23.50 13.05 7.76
N PRO A 118 24.34 12.95 6.70
CA PRO A 118 24.02 13.52 5.39
C PRO A 118 22.62 13.10 4.90
N ALA A 119 21.96 14.03 4.21
CA ALA A 119 20.66 13.76 3.61
C ALA A 119 20.74 12.56 2.66
N VAL A 120 19.72 11.72 2.69
CA VAL A 120 19.56 10.64 1.72
C VAL A 120 19.07 11.28 0.43
N GLU A 121 19.78 11.07 -0.68
CA GLU A 121 19.32 11.55 -1.97
C GLU A 121 18.02 10.86 -2.36
N HIS A 122 17.05 11.60 -2.88
CA HIS A 122 15.81 11.04 -3.35
C HIS A 122 16.06 10.20 -4.61
N ALA A 123 15.73 8.91 -4.53
CA ALA A 123 15.79 7.98 -5.65
C ALA A 123 14.56 7.05 -5.62
N PRO A 124 14.09 6.53 -6.77
CA PRO A 124 13.04 5.52 -6.79
C PRO A 124 13.41 4.30 -5.93
N GLY A 125 12.50 3.91 -5.04
CA GLY A 125 12.74 2.78 -4.11
C GLY A 125 13.65 3.12 -2.93
N LEU A 126 14.03 4.37 -2.72
CA LEU A 126 14.78 4.81 -1.56
C LEU A 126 13.95 5.80 -0.73
N PHE A 127 13.64 5.42 0.50
CA PHE A 127 12.82 6.22 1.41
C PHE A 127 13.59 6.58 2.68
N ALA A 128 13.32 7.76 3.22
CA ALA A 128 13.86 8.21 4.50
C ALA A 128 12.71 8.69 5.39
N ILE A 129 12.60 8.11 6.57
CA ILE A 129 11.60 8.46 7.58
C ILE A 129 12.33 9.00 8.81
N ASP A 130 12.09 10.26 9.12
CA ASP A 130 12.64 10.88 10.32
C ASP A 130 11.78 10.55 11.54
N THR A 131 12.47 10.16 12.60
CA THR A 131 11.94 10.03 13.97
C THR A 131 12.57 11.13 14.82
N PRO A 132 12.10 11.37 16.07
CA PRO A 132 12.70 12.38 16.93
C PRO A 132 14.21 12.23 17.18
N MET A 133 14.75 11.00 17.05
CA MET A 133 16.15 10.70 17.38
C MET A 133 16.99 10.23 16.19
N ASN A 134 16.37 9.62 15.18
CA ASN A 134 17.05 8.93 14.10
C ASN A 134 16.33 9.12 12.77
N ARG A 135 17.05 8.90 11.68
CA ARG A 135 16.51 8.70 10.34
C ARG A 135 16.53 7.21 10.01
N ILE A 136 15.39 6.64 9.66
CA ILE A 136 15.27 5.28 9.14
C ILE A 136 15.31 5.36 7.61
N VAL A 137 16.29 4.72 7.00
CA VAL A 137 16.41 4.58 5.55
C VAL A 137 15.90 3.20 5.15
N ILE A 138 15.07 3.16 4.12
CA ILE A 138 14.48 1.94 3.57
C ILE A 138 14.87 1.88 2.10
N ASP A 139 15.67 0.89 1.74
CA ASP A 139 16.21 0.71 0.38
C ASP A 139 15.63 -0.55 -0.27
N TRP A 140 15.01 -0.39 -1.43
CA TRP A 140 14.38 -1.46 -2.20
C TRP A 140 15.20 -1.91 -3.42
N ARG A 141 16.42 -1.37 -3.59
CA ARG A 141 17.25 -1.56 -4.79
C ARG A 141 18.18 -2.76 -4.71
#